data_AF-A0A1A9QZT9-F1
#
_entry.id   AF-A0A1A9QZT9-F1
#
_cell.length_a   1.000
_cell.length_b   1.000
_cell.length_c   1.000
_cell.angle_alpha   90.00
_cell.angle_beta   90.00
_cell.angle_gamma   90.00
#
_symmetry.space_group_name_H-M   'P 1'
#
loop_
_entity.id
_entity.type
_entity.pdbx_description
1 polymer ?
#
loop_
_entity_poly.entity_id
_entity_poly.type
_entity_poly.pdbx_seq_one_letter_code
_entity_poly.pdbx_strand_id
1 'polypeptide(L)'
;MSPLYFVHIPKTAGTSFRKACETFFGLRHVVYDYADDSDETSPFILDIMYGDGDRLDFLKHFESRDAKFLSGHVHADKYLHLFGSANTIVFLRDPVQRTVSEYQHFVRHNKYEGDLRSFYTQPRYINRQSRLLQGAPLEALGFVGLTEDYHNSLEQINGCYGVDIQPVELNRGRTKKQDAYKLSDEVVKEIEDLNETDLLLYENAKDLLNARTELFKKGLSYVHSEIQGVNQNTVRGWAWYTTDESPVDINVLVNGKVDGQVLAKDLRPGLLRLSPPRKGYVGFHYKFSEQLTIGDVVECVVAATGQSLGQRTV
;
A
#
# COMPACT_ATOMS: atom_id res chain seq x y z
N MET A 1 9.34 0.12 -18.32
CA MET A 1 8.56 -0.09 -17.09
C MET A 1 9.50 0.02 -15.91
N SER A 2 9.15 0.82 -14.90
CA SER A 2 9.89 0.86 -13.64
C SER A 2 9.69 -0.46 -12.88
N PRO A 3 10.70 -0.97 -12.15
CA PRO A 3 10.52 -2.18 -11.35
C PRO A 3 9.46 -1.99 -10.25
N LEU A 4 8.74 -3.07 -9.95
CA LEU A 4 7.73 -3.07 -8.91
C LEU A 4 8.28 -3.64 -7.60
N TYR A 5 7.94 -2.99 -6.49
CA TYR A 5 8.22 -3.48 -5.16
C TYR A 5 6.93 -3.96 -4.49
N PHE A 6 6.86 -5.25 -4.14
CA PHE A 6 5.74 -5.84 -3.43
C PHE A 6 6.07 -6.07 -1.96
N VAL A 7 5.46 -5.27 -1.08
CA VAL A 7 5.48 -5.47 0.37
C VAL A 7 4.59 -6.68 0.67
N HIS A 8 5.22 -7.85 0.78
CA HIS A 8 4.48 -9.09 0.97
C HIS A 8 4.16 -9.25 2.44
N ILE A 9 2.94 -8.90 2.84
CA ILE A 9 2.46 -9.14 4.20
C ILE A 9 2.00 -10.60 4.32
N PRO A 10 2.39 -11.34 5.37
CA PRO A 10 1.93 -12.71 5.54
C PRO A 10 0.41 -12.81 5.60
N LYS A 11 -0.11 -13.77 4.83
CA LYS A 11 -1.53 -14.18 4.79
C LYS A 11 -2.50 -13.19 4.14
N THR A 12 -2.00 -12.28 3.31
CA THR A 12 -2.80 -11.30 2.56
C THR A 12 -2.79 -11.58 1.03
N ALA A 13 -3.10 -12.81 0.62
CA ALA A 13 -3.00 -13.27 -0.79
C ALA A 13 -1.61 -13.13 -1.46
N GLY A 14 -0.58 -12.68 -0.75
CA GLY A 14 0.71 -12.36 -1.35
C GLY A 14 1.46 -13.53 -1.99
N THR A 15 1.24 -14.77 -1.56
CA THR A 15 1.78 -15.95 -2.26
C THR A 15 1.19 -16.09 -3.66
N SER A 16 -0.11 -15.82 -3.84
CA SER A 16 -0.77 -15.89 -5.15
C SER A 16 -0.29 -14.79 -6.06
N PHE A 17 -0.23 -13.56 -5.55
CA PHE A 17 0.28 -12.42 -6.31
C PHE A 17 1.75 -12.61 -6.71
N ARG A 18 2.61 -13.01 -5.76
CA ARG A 18 4.02 -13.30 -6.01
C ARG A 18 4.19 -14.33 -7.13
N LYS A 19 3.47 -15.44 -7.08
CA LYS A 19 3.54 -16.49 -8.12
C LYS A 19 3.00 -16.04 -9.47
N ALA A 20 1.99 -15.16 -9.47
CA ALA A 20 1.50 -14.53 -10.68
C ALA A 20 2.59 -13.64 -11.31
N CYS A 21 3.25 -12.81 -10.50
CA CYS A 21 4.39 -12.00 -10.93
C CYS A 21 5.57 -12.87 -11.41
N GLU A 22 5.89 -13.98 -10.73
CA GLU A 22 6.92 -14.93 -11.18
C GLU A 22 6.63 -15.50 -12.56
N THR A 23 5.37 -15.84 -12.81
CA THR A 23 4.93 -16.38 -14.10
C THR A 23 5.02 -15.31 -15.19
N PHE A 24 4.61 -14.08 -14.88
CA PHE A 24 4.59 -12.97 -15.83
C PHE A 24 5.99 -12.43 -16.15
N PHE A 25 6.77 -12.06 -15.13
CA PHE A 25 8.11 -11.50 -15.30
C PHE A 25 9.15 -12.58 -15.64
N GLY A 26 8.93 -13.82 -15.22
CA GLY A 26 9.91 -14.90 -15.28
C GLY A 26 10.88 -14.86 -14.09
N LEU A 27 11.17 -16.04 -13.52
CA LEU A 27 11.93 -16.19 -12.27
C LEU A 27 13.28 -15.45 -12.25
N ARG A 28 13.98 -15.37 -13.39
CA ARG A 28 15.28 -14.65 -13.48
C ARG A 28 15.19 -13.15 -13.25
N HIS A 29 13.99 -12.57 -13.40
CA HIS A 29 13.72 -11.15 -13.25
C HIS A 29 13.07 -10.81 -11.90
N VAL A 30 12.95 -11.80 -11.01
CA VAL A 30 12.37 -11.64 -9.67
C VAL A 30 13.45 -11.75 -8.61
N VAL A 31 13.38 -10.87 -7.62
CA VAL A 31 14.26 -10.82 -6.46
C VAL A 31 13.42 -10.96 -5.19
N TYR A 32 13.99 -11.63 -4.20
CA TYR A 32 13.32 -11.91 -2.94
C TYR A 32 14.11 -11.45 -1.72
N ASP A 33 13.39 -10.99 -0.70
CA ASP A 33 13.93 -10.63 0.62
C ASP A 33 13.01 -11.12 1.74
N TYR A 34 13.35 -12.27 2.32
CA TYR A 34 12.55 -12.96 3.35
C TYR A 34 13.28 -13.09 4.69
N ALA A 35 14.22 -12.18 4.98
CA ALA A 35 15.19 -12.22 6.08
C ALA A 35 16.49 -12.98 5.76
N ASP A 36 17.50 -12.75 6.60
CA ASP A 36 18.87 -13.27 6.46
C ASP A 36 18.97 -14.78 6.71
N ASP A 37 18.02 -15.35 7.45
CA ASP A 37 17.93 -16.77 7.76
C ASP A 37 17.05 -17.56 6.77
N SER A 38 16.54 -16.92 5.72
CA SER A 38 15.67 -17.54 4.73
C SER A 38 16.41 -17.94 3.45
N ASP A 39 16.31 -19.22 3.09
CA ASP A 39 16.79 -19.75 1.80
C ASP A 39 16.07 -19.12 0.59
N GLU A 40 14.91 -18.49 0.78
CA GLU A 40 14.21 -17.77 -0.28
C GLU A 40 14.88 -16.43 -0.62
N THR A 41 15.66 -15.86 0.30
CA THR A 41 16.31 -14.56 0.10
C THR A 41 17.38 -14.66 -0.99
N SER A 42 17.33 -13.72 -1.94
CA SER A 42 18.28 -13.72 -3.06
C SER A 42 19.71 -13.48 -2.55
N PRO A 43 20.73 -14.25 -3.01
CA PRO A 43 22.07 -14.20 -2.41
C PRO A 43 22.70 -12.80 -2.29
N PHE A 44 22.57 -11.96 -3.32
CA PHE A 44 23.12 -10.60 -3.27
C PHE A 44 22.40 -9.67 -2.26
N ILE A 45 21.17 -10.00 -1.87
CA ILE A 45 20.45 -9.29 -0.80
C ILE A 45 21.11 -9.58 0.54
N LEU A 46 21.53 -10.83 0.78
CA LEU A 46 22.28 -11.20 1.98
C LEU A 46 23.57 -10.37 2.06
N ASP A 47 24.32 -10.31 0.95
CA ASP A 47 25.60 -9.58 0.91
C ASP A 47 25.43 -8.07 1.12
N ILE A 48 24.44 -7.45 0.46
CA ILE A 48 24.30 -5.98 0.44
C ILE A 48 23.43 -5.46 1.59
N MET A 49 22.27 -6.07 1.82
CA MET A 49 21.26 -5.53 2.74
C MET A 49 21.44 -6.04 4.17
N TYR A 50 22.08 -7.19 4.34
CA TYR A 50 22.35 -7.82 5.64
C TYR A 50 23.84 -7.89 6.00
N GLY A 51 24.73 -7.73 5.02
CA GLY A 51 26.17 -7.56 5.23
C GLY A 51 26.60 -6.09 5.31
N ASP A 52 27.89 -5.84 5.02
CA ASP A 52 28.52 -4.51 5.08
C ASP A 52 28.44 -3.74 3.74
N GLY A 53 27.56 -4.16 2.82
CA GLY A 53 27.45 -3.56 1.49
C GLY A 53 26.85 -2.14 1.50
N ASP A 54 27.20 -1.34 0.49
CA ASP A 54 26.54 -0.06 0.24
C ASP A 54 25.12 -0.32 -0.30
N ARG A 55 24.10 0.19 0.40
CA ARG A 55 22.70 0.07 -0.02
C ARG A 55 22.42 0.74 -1.37
N LEU A 56 23.22 1.70 -1.82
CA LEU A 56 23.06 2.26 -3.16
C LEU A 56 23.57 1.30 -4.26
N ASP A 57 24.49 0.39 -3.93
CA ASP A 57 24.93 -0.64 -4.87
C ASP A 57 23.85 -1.69 -5.12
N PHE A 58 22.86 -1.81 -4.23
CA PHE A 58 21.67 -2.63 -4.45
C PHE A 58 21.02 -2.30 -5.80
N LEU A 59 20.77 -1.01 -6.11
CA LEU A 59 20.10 -0.63 -7.35
C LEU A 59 20.93 -1.03 -8.57
N LYS A 60 22.25 -0.84 -8.53
CA LYS A 60 23.15 -1.27 -9.61
C LYS A 60 23.09 -2.77 -9.82
N HIS A 61 23.09 -3.56 -8.74
CA HIS A 61 22.99 -5.02 -8.83
C HIS A 61 21.62 -5.47 -9.32
N PHE A 62 20.55 -4.82 -8.85
CA PHE A 62 19.18 -5.06 -9.28
C PHE A 62 19.02 -4.81 -10.79
N GLU A 63 19.52 -3.68 -11.28
CA GLU A 63 19.51 -3.31 -12.70
C GLU A 63 20.38 -4.24 -13.55
N SER A 64 21.59 -4.60 -13.08
CA SER A 64 22.50 -5.48 -13.83
C SER A 64 21.94 -6.88 -14.09
N ARG A 65 20.99 -7.33 -13.25
CA ARG A 65 20.27 -8.61 -13.37
C ARG A 65 19.04 -8.50 -14.24
N ASP A 66 18.74 -7.32 -14.77
CA ASP A 66 17.49 -6.98 -15.45
C ASP A 66 16.26 -7.32 -14.57
N ALA A 67 16.39 -7.18 -13.24
CA ALA A 67 15.29 -7.48 -12.33
C ALA A 67 14.14 -6.48 -12.51
N LYS A 68 12.90 -6.99 -12.45
CA LYS A 68 11.66 -6.22 -12.66
C LYS A 68 10.75 -6.22 -11.44
N PHE A 69 10.96 -7.13 -10.50
CA PHE A 69 10.08 -7.33 -9.35
C PHE A 69 10.88 -7.70 -8.10
N LEU A 70 10.61 -7.01 -7.00
CA LEU A 70 11.11 -7.35 -5.66
C LEU A 70 9.93 -7.75 -4.76
N SER A 71 10.02 -8.85 -4.03
CA SER A 71 9.01 -9.23 -3.04
C SER A 71 9.64 -9.75 -1.75
N GLY A 72 9.05 -9.40 -0.61
CA GLY A 72 9.63 -9.81 0.67
C GLY A 72 8.76 -9.56 1.89
N HIS A 73 9.03 -10.30 2.96
CA HIS A 73 8.45 -10.11 4.29
C HIS A 73 9.23 -9.05 5.08
N VAL A 74 9.35 -7.86 4.50
CA VAL A 74 10.10 -6.73 5.05
C VAL A 74 9.23 -5.49 5.22
N HIS A 75 9.69 -4.55 6.06
CA HIS A 75 9.05 -3.25 6.17
C HIS A 75 9.11 -2.50 4.83
N ALA A 76 8.04 -1.77 4.51
CA ALA A 76 7.92 -1.01 3.27
C ALA A 76 9.08 0.00 3.09
N ASP A 77 9.43 0.72 4.17
CA ASP A 77 10.47 1.74 4.15
C ASP A 77 11.87 1.24 3.72
N LYS A 78 12.15 -0.06 3.88
CA LYS A 78 13.42 -0.71 3.49
C LYS A 78 13.79 -0.44 2.03
N TYR A 79 12.80 -0.46 1.14
CA TYR A 79 13.00 -0.32 -0.31
C TYR A 79 12.22 0.82 -0.95
N LEU A 80 11.27 1.42 -0.23
CA LEU A 80 10.39 2.44 -0.77
C LEU A 80 11.15 3.66 -1.33
N HIS A 81 12.24 4.09 -0.69
CA HIS A 81 13.09 5.17 -1.19
C HIS A 81 13.88 4.82 -2.48
N LEU A 82 14.06 3.53 -2.77
CA LEU A 82 14.79 3.03 -3.94
C LEU A 82 13.87 2.82 -5.14
N PHE A 83 12.67 2.26 -4.93
CA PHE A 83 11.71 1.97 -6.00
C PHE A 83 10.66 3.07 -6.19
N GLY A 84 10.45 3.92 -5.19
CA GLY A 84 9.40 4.91 -5.14
C GLY A 84 8.07 4.36 -4.66
N SER A 85 7.34 5.18 -3.91
CA SER A 85 6.03 4.82 -3.37
C SER A 85 5.05 4.47 -4.49
N ALA A 86 5.10 5.17 -5.63
CA ALA A 86 4.25 4.95 -6.80
C ALA A 86 4.48 3.60 -7.49
N ASN A 87 5.61 2.91 -7.26
CA ASN A 87 5.86 1.55 -7.76
C ASN A 87 5.78 0.48 -6.66
N THR A 88 5.27 0.86 -5.49
CA THR A 88 5.12 -0.02 -4.34
C THR A 88 3.69 -0.54 -4.27
N ILE A 89 3.56 -1.87 -4.19
CA ILE A 89 2.30 -2.60 -4.12
C ILE A 89 2.22 -3.30 -2.77
N VAL A 90 1.02 -3.35 -2.19
CA VAL A 90 0.72 -4.16 -1.02
C VAL A 90 -0.67 -4.77 -1.16
N PHE A 91 -0.87 -5.94 -0.56
CA PHE A 91 -2.19 -6.50 -0.32
C PHE A 91 -2.45 -6.56 1.19
N LEU A 92 -3.62 -6.08 1.59
CA LEU A 92 -4.14 -6.19 2.95
C LEU A 92 -5.23 -7.25 3.03
N ARG A 93 -5.66 -7.53 4.26
CA ARG A 93 -6.75 -8.45 4.57
C ARG A 93 -7.42 -8.01 5.86
N ASP A 94 -8.68 -8.39 6.03
CA ASP A 94 -9.37 -8.25 7.32
C ASP A 94 -8.46 -8.76 8.47
N PRO A 95 -8.18 -7.94 9.50
CA PRO A 95 -7.21 -8.28 10.54
C PRO A 95 -7.54 -9.55 11.32
N VAL A 96 -8.82 -9.84 11.55
CA VAL A 96 -9.28 -11.05 12.23
C VAL A 96 -9.00 -12.26 11.34
N GLN A 97 -9.46 -12.24 10.08
CA GLN A 97 -9.25 -13.31 9.12
C GLN A 97 -7.77 -13.56 8.82
N ARG A 98 -6.95 -12.50 8.75
CA ARG A 98 -5.50 -12.58 8.58
C ARG A 98 -4.86 -13.33 9.75
N THR A 99 -5.22 -12.98 10.98
CA THR A 99 -4.69 -13.60 12.20
C THR A 99 -5.07 -15.08 12.30
N VAL A 100 -6.33 -15.43 12.06
CA VAL A 100 -6.77 -16.83 12.03
C VAL A 100 -6.05 -17.62 10.94
N SER A 101 -5.90 -17.02 9.75
CA SER A 101 -5.22 -17.66 8.64
C SER A 101 -3.73 -17.90 8.91
N GLU A 102 -3.09 -17.02 9.69
CA GLU A 102 -1.70 -17.17 10.12
C GLU A 102 -1.57 -18.30 11.13
N TYR A 103 -2.38 -18.31 12.18
CA TYR A 103 -2.43 -19.40 13.15
C TYR A 103 -2.58 -20.77 12.48
N GLN A 104 -3.58 -20.91 11.60
CA GLN A 104 -3.81 -22.15 10.85
C GLN A 104 -2.64 -22.52 9.92
N HIS A 105 -1.86 -21.55 9.46
CA HIS A 105 -0.67 -21.82 8.67
C HIS A 105 0.44 -22.40 9.56
N PHE A 106 0.67 -21.81 10.72
CA PHE A 106 1.65 -22.26 11.71
C PHE A 106 1.33 -23.65 12.27
N VAL A 107 0.06 -23.94 12.60
CA VAL A 107 -0.37 -25.28 13.03
C VAL A 107 -0.07 -26.33 11.95
N ARG A 108 -0.31 -26.01 10.68
CA ARG A 108 -0.14 -26.96 9.57
C ARG A 108 1.32 -27.15 9.13
N HIS A 109 2.12 -26.10 9.09
CA HIS A 109 3.44 -26.12 8.44
C HIS A 109 4.60 -25.92 9.41
N ASN A 110 4.35 -25.29 10.56
CA ASN A 110 5.38 -24.91 11.52
C ASN A 110 5.26 -25.68 12.84
N LYS A 111 4.39 -26.71 12.88
CA LYS A 111 4.17 -27.60 14.05
C LYS A 111 3.86 -26.82 15.33
N TYR A 112 3.10 -25.74 15.22
CA TYR A 112 2.65 -25.00 16.40
C TYR A 112 1.58 -25.81 17.15
N GLU A 113 1.82 -26.08 18.43
CA GLU A 113 0.95 -26.91 19.29
C GLU A 113 0.09 -26.09 20.27
N GLY A 114 0.35 -24.78 20.39
CA GLY A 114 -0.43 -23.89 21.26
C GLY A 114 -1.83 -23.60 20.71
N ASP A 115 -2.71 -23.09 21.57
CA ASP A 115 -4.05 -22.67 21.16
C ASP A 115 -4.03 -21.31 20.41
N LEU A 116 -5.18 -20.97 19.82
CA LEU A 116 -5.36 -19.74 19.05
C LEU A 116 -5.13 -18.46 19.88
N ARG A 117 -5.59 -18.42 21.13
CA ARG A 117 -5.44 -17.25 22.00
C ARG A 117 -4.00 -17.03 22.40
N SER A 118 -3.29 -18.08 22.76
CA SER A 118 -1.84 -18.06 23.00
C SER A 118 -1.03 -17.64 21.76
N PHE A 119 -1.61 -17.81 20.56
CA PHE A 119 -1.01 -17.34 19.31
C PHE A 119 -1.22 -15.82 19.12
N TYR A 120 -2.47 -15.34 19.00
CA TYR A 120 -2.71 -13.94 18.60
C TYR A 120 -2.34 -12.90 19.65
N THR A 121 -2.18 -13.30 20.92
CA THR A 121 -1.74 -12.41 22.00
C THR A 121 -0.23 -12.11 21.97
N GLN A 122 0.55 -12.79 21.12
CA GLN A 122 1.98 -12.49 21.00
C GLN A 122 2.21 -11.15 20.27
N PRO A 123 3.09 -10.26 20.77
CA PRO A 123 3.33 -8.93 20.19
C PRO A 123 3.69 -8.93 18.70
N ARG A 124 4.32 -9.99 18.19
CA ARG A 124 4.67 -10.12 16.76
C ARG A 124 3.48 -10.36 15.84
N TYR A 125 2.30 -10.74 16.34
CA TYR A 125 1.11 -10.97 15.52
C TYR A 125 0.07 -9.85 15.65
N ILE A 126 0.29 -8.93 16.59
CA ILE A 126 -0.53 -7.74 16.83
C ILE A 126 -0.12 -6.62 15.86
N ASN A 127 -1.11 -5.96 15.26
CA ASN A 127 -0.98 -4.82 14.34
C ASN A 127 0.10 -5.04 13.27
N ARG A 128 0.16 -6.27 12.75
CA ARG A 128 1.25 -6.73 11.89
C ARG A 128 1.25 -5.98 10.56
N GLN A 129 0.08 -5.69 9.99
CA GLN A 129 -0.02 -5.02 8.70
C GLN A 129 0.50 -3.59 8.80
N SER A 130 0.05 -2.86 9.82
CA SER A 130 0.47 -1.49 10.13
C SER A 130 1.97 -1.42 10.43
N ARG A 131 2.51 -2.39 11.18
CA ARG A 131 3.95 -2.43 11.47
C ARG A 131 4.78 -2.57 10.20
N LEU A 132 4.40 -3.46 9.28
CA LEU A 132 5.11 -3.64 8.00
C LEU A 132 4.96 -2.44 7.06
N LEU A 133 3.87 -1.68 7.18
CA LEU A 133 3.64 -0.44 6.42
C LEU A 133 4.11 0.83 7.14
N GLN A 134 4.79 0.70 8.29
CA GLN A 134 5.30 1.86 9.02
C GLN A 134 6.17 2.73 8.11
N GLY A 135 5.87 4.04 8.08
CA GLY A 135 6.60 5.00 7.25
C GLY A 135 6.12 5.10 5.80
N ALA A 136 5.14 4.29 5.37
CA ALA A 136 4.55 4.30 4.04
C ALA A 136 3.07 4.71 4.08
N PRO A 137 2.72 5.98 3.76
CA PRO A 137 1.33 6.41 3.67
C PRO A 137 0.57 5.60 2.61
N LEU A 138 -0.62 5.08 2.94
CA LEU A 138 -1.40 4.22 2.03
C LEU A 138 -1.72 4.94 0.72
N GLU A 139 -2.06 6.22 0.80
CA GLU A 139 -2.42 7.07 -0.32
C GLU A 139 -1.24 7.28 -1.29
N ALA A 140 -0.01 7.22 -0.78
CA ALA A 140 1.21 7.37 -1.57
C ALA A 140 1.64 6.06 -2.27
N LEU A 141 1.17 4.91 -1.79
CA LEU A 141 1.50 3.61 -2.38
C LEU A 141 0.85 3.46 -3.76
N GLY A 142 1.63 2.98 -4.71
CA GLY A 142 1.23 2.74 -6.08
C GLY A 142 -0.03 1.89 -6.16
N PHE A 143 -0.08 0.78 -5.42
CA PHE A 143 -1.32 0.02 -5.26
C PHE A 143 -1.52 -0.61 -3.89
N VAL A 144 -2.75 -0.50 -3.36
CA VAL A 144 -3.21 -1.15 -2.12
C VAL A 144 -4.40 -2.03 -2.47
N GLY A 145 -4.15 -3.34 -2.60
CA GLY A 145 -5.19 -4.34 -2.89
C GLY A 145 -5.74 -4.98 -1.63
N LEU A 146 -6.89 -5.65 -1.75
CA LEU A 146 -7.48 -6.44 -0.68
C LEU A 146 -7.52 -7.91 -1.07
N THR A 147 -7.28 -8.79 -0.10
CA THR A 147 -7.34 -10.25 -0.29
C THR A 147 -8.75 -10.69 -0.69
N GLU A 148 -9.74 -10.07 -0.09
CA GLU A 148 -11.18 -10.29 -0.28
C GLU A 148 -11.63 -9.88 -1.69
N ASP A 149 -10.89 -8.96 -2.34
CA ASP A 149 -11.19 -8.43 -3.67
C ASP A 149 -9.99 -8.57 -4.62
N TYR A 150 -9.33 -9.73 -4.56
CA TYR A 150 -8.07 -10.00 -5.24
C TYR A 150 -8.13 -9.84 -6.76
N HIS A 151 -9.20 -10.34 -7.40
CA HIS A 151 -9.32 -10.30 -8.86
C HIS A 151 -9.49 -8.87 -9.39
N ASN A 152 -10.35 -8.07 -8.76
CA ASN A 152 -10.51 -6.65 -9.08
C ASN A 152 -9.20 -5.88 -8.82
N SER A 153 -8.53 -6.17 -7.70
CA SER A 153 -7.22 -5.58 -7.38
C SER A 153 -6.18 -5.90 -8.47
N LEU A 154 -6.14 -7.14 -8.96
CA LEU A 154 -5.19 -7.55 -9.99
C LEU A 154 -5.48 -6.91 -11.35
N GLU A 155 -6.75 -6.80 -11.74
CA GLU A 155 -7.16 -6.10 -12.97
C GLU A 155 -6.72 -4.63 -12.96
N GLN A 156 -6.90 -3.95 -11.83
CA GLN A 156 -6.45 -2.57 -11.67
C GLN A 156 -4.93 -2.44 -11.67
N ILE A 157 -4.20 -3.35 -11.02
CA ILE A 157 -2.73 -3.40 -11.08
C ILE A 157 -2.26 -3.53 -12.55
N ASN A 158 -2.87 -4.43 -13.33
CA ASN A 158 -2.55 -4.61 -14.74
C ASN A 158 -2.75 -3.30 -15.53
N GLY A 159 -3.87 -2.62 -15.31
CA GLY A 159 -4.16 -1.32 -15.93
C GLY A 159 -3.20 -0.19 -15.51
N CYS A 160 -2.90 -0.07 -14.21
CA CYS A 160 -2.04 1.00 -13.68
C CYS A 160 -0.59 0.90 -14.17
N TYR A 161 -0.07 -0.33 -14.29
CA TYR A 161 1.34 -0.55 -14.61
C TYR A 161 1.59 -1.04 -16.04
N GLY A 162 0.55 -1.19 -16.85
CA GLY A 162 0.65 -1.68 -18.22
C GLY A 162 1.20 -3.11 -18.29
N VAL A 163 0.81 -3.95 -17.35
CA VAL A 163 1.20 -5.37 -17.25
C VAL A 163 0.00 -6.28 -17.49
N ASP A 164 0.25 -7.57 -17.71
CA ASP A 164 -0.79 -8.57 -17.94
C ASP A 164 -0.57 -9.79 -17.02
N ILE A 165 -0.54 -9.52 -15.72
CA ILE A 165 -0.33 -10.55 -14.71
C ILE A 165 -1.62 -11.36 -14.57
N GLN A 166 -1.54 -12.63 -14.93
CA GLN A 166 -2.68 -13.56 -14.87
C GLN A 166 -2.83 -14.15 -13.46
N PRO A 167 -4.06 -14.27 -12.92
CA PRO A 167 -4.26 -14.88 -11.62
C PRO A 167 -3.82 -16.35 -11.65
N VAL A 168 -2.92 -16.74 -10.75
CA VAL A 168 -2.59 -18.16 -10.58
C VAL A 168 -3.65 -18.79 -9.69
N GLU A 169 -4.42 -19.74 -10.22
CA GLU A 169 -5.38 -20.54 -9.45
C GLU A 169 -4.64 -21.49 -8.49
N LEU A 170 -4.09 -20.95 -7.39
CA LEU A 170 -3.54 -21.74 -6.32
C LEU A 170 -4.68 -22.22 -5.41
N ASN A 171 -5.18 -23.42 -5.71
CA ASN A 171 -6.06 -24.23 -4.86
C ASN A 171 -7.58 -23.92 -4.91
N ARG A 172 -8.23 -24.26 -6.03
CA ARG A 172 -9.68 -24.63 -6.04
C ARG A 172 -10.00 -25.88 -5.21
N GLY A 173 -9.02 -26.54 -4.59
CA GLY A 173 -9.21 -27.67 -3.67
C GLY A 173 -9.57 -27.30 -2.22
N ARG A 174 -9.62 -26.00 -1.86
CA ARG A 174 -9.92 -25.55 -0.48
C ARG A 174 -11.40 -25.40 -0.14
N THR A 175 -12.29 -25.67 -1.09
CA THR A 175 -13.75 -25.50 -0.93
C THR A 175 -14.45 -26.63 -0.16
N LYS A 176 -13.71 -27.59 0.44
CA LYS A 176 -14.29 -28.61 1.31
C LYS A 176 -13.42 -28.79 2.56
N LYS A 177 -13.98 -28.43 3.72
CA LYS A 177 -13.43 -28.64 5.08
C LYS A 177 -12.17 -27.85 5.43
N GLN A 178 -12.30 -26.54 5.58
CA GLN A 178 -11.81 -25.96 6.83
C GLN A 178 -13.08 -25.76 7.64
N ASP A 179 -13.20 -26.45 8.77
CA ASP A 179 -14.08 -25.98 9.83
C ASP A 179 -13.77 -24.50 9.97
N ALA A 180 -14.68 -23.64 9.51
CA ALA A 180 -14.68 -22.26 9.94
C ALA A 180 -14.74 -22.41 11.44
N TYR A 181 -13.60 -22.21 12.10
CA TYR A 181 -13.56 -22.10 13.55
C TYR A 181 -14.59 -21.00 13.80
N LYS A 182 -15.79 -21.37 14.26
CA LYS A 182 -16.79 -20.40 14.67
C LYS A 182 -16.16 -19.80 15.91
N LEU A 183 -15.36 -18.77 15.70
CA LEU A 183 -14.82 -17.97 16.77
C LEU A 183 -16.02 -17.47 17.55
N SER A 184 -15.96 -17.59 18.88
CA SER A 184 -16.94 -16.90 19.70
C SER A 184 -16.77 -15.39 19.48
N ASP A 185 -17.86 -14.65 19.65
CA ASP A 185 -17.84 -13.19 19.56
C ASP A 185 -16.81 -12.58 20.52
N GLU A 186 -16.59 -13.23 21.67
CA GLU A 186 -15.55 -12.86 22.65
C GLU A 186 -14.13 -12.94 22.07
N VAL A 187 -13.81 -14.00 21.32
CA VAL A 187 -12.48 -14.16 20.70
C VAL A 187 -12.31 -13.21 19.53
N VAL A 188 -13.35 -12.99 18.72
CA VAL A 188 -13.33 -11.99 17.64
C VAL A 188 -13.00 -10.62 18.23
N LYS A 189 -13.74 -10.21 19.26
CA LYS A 189 -13.53 -8.94 19.94
C LYS A 189 -12.13 -8.80 20.53
N GLU A 190 -11.58 -9.83 21.17
CA GLU A 190 -10.22 -9.77 21.70
C GLU A 190 -9.16 -9.58 20.58
N ILE A 191 -9.35 -10.22 19.42
CA ILE A 191 -8.47 -10.02 18.27
C ILE A 191 -8.62 -8.60 17.71
N GLU A 192 -9.85 -8.08 17.61
CA GLU A 192 -10.14 -6.71 17.16
C GLU A 192 -9.48 -5.68 18.08
N ASP A 193 -9.69 -5.80 19.40
CA ASP A 193 -9.13 -4.91 20.41
C ASP A 193 -7.59 -4.87 20.35
N LEU A 194 -6.95 -6.04 20.13
CA LEU A 194 -5.50 -6.10 19.97
C LEU A 194 -5.04 -5.48 18.64
N ASN A 195 -5.86 -5.53 17.59
CA ASN A 195 -5.51 -5.12 16.23
C ASN A 195 -6.21 -3.83 15.75
N GLU A 196 -6.55 -2.92 16.68
CA GLU A 196 -7.26 -1.67 16.38
C GLU A 196 -6.58 -0.83 15.29
N THR A 197 -5.24 -0.75 15.30
CA THR A 197 -4.50 0.00 14.27
C THR A 197 -4.64 -0.65 12.90
N ASP A 198 -4.56 -1.99 12.81
CA ASP A 198 -4.78 -2.72 11.57
C ASP A 198 -6.24 -2.64 11.08
N LEU A 199 -7.22 -2.53 11.99
CA LEU A 199 -8.63 -2.32 11.62
C LEU A 199 -8.83 -0.95 10.97
N LEU A 200 -8.30 0.11 11.57
CA LEU A 200 -8.34 1.46 10.98
C LEU A 200 -7.62 1.50 9.63
N LEU A 201 -6.44 0.87 9.55
CA LEU A 201 -5.69 0.73 8.29
C LEU A 201 -6.51 0.02 7.21
N TYR A 202 -7.17 -1.08 7.57
CA TYR A 202 -7.95 -1.88 6.63
C TYR A 202 -9.21 -1.16 6.13
N GLU A 203 -9.92 -0.45 7.01
CA GLU A 203 -11.07 0.38 6.59
C GLU A 203 -10.63 1.53 5.66
N ASN A 204 -9.53 2.22 5.98
CA ASN A 204 -8.95 3.23 5.09
C ASN A 204 -8.57 2.63 3.73
N ALA A 205 -8.01 1.41 3.71
CA ALA A 205 -7.65 0.72 2.48
C ALA A 205 -8.87 0.30 1.65
N LYS A 206 -9.99 -0.06 2.29
CA LYS A 206 -11.27 -0.32 1.60
C LYS A 206 -11.79 0.93 0.92
N ASP A 207 -11.83 2.06 1.61
CA ASP A 207 -12.28 3.33 1.04
C ASP A 207 -11.37 3.76 -0.12
N LEU A 208 -10.06 3.61 0.06
CA LEU A 208 -9.06 3.85 -0.99
C LEU A 208 -9.27 2.98 -2.23
N LEU A 209 -9.45 1.66 -2.05
CA LEU A 209 -9.68 0.73 -3.16
C LEU A 209 -11.00 1.00 -3.86
N ASN A 210 -12.06 1.35 -3.11
CA ASN A 210 -13.35 1.73 -3.68
C ASN A 210 -13.21 2.97 -4.57
N ALA A 211 -12.55 4.03 -4.07
CA ALA A 211 -12.31 5.24 -4.85
C ALA A 211 -11.50 4.96 -6.14
N ARG A 212 -10.46 4.13 -6.04
CA ARG A 212 -9.66 3.69 -7.20
C ARG A 212 -10.50 2.90 -8.20
N THR A 213 -11.29 1.95 -7.72
CA THR A 213 -12.16 1.12 -8.55
C THR A 213 -13.16 1.96 -9.34
N GLU A 214 -13.79 2.96 -8.70
CA GLU A 214 -14.76 3.82 -9.35
C GLU A 214 -14.14 4.73 -10.42
N LEU A 215 -12.92 5.21 -10.21
CA LEU A 215 -12.18 5.97 -11.23
C LEU A 215 -11.71 5.06 -12.37
N PHE A 216 -11.20 3.87 -12.04
CA PHE A 216 -10.74 2.87 -13.00
C PHE A 216 -11.86 2.47 -13.96
N LYS A 217 -13.06 2.16 -13.45
CA LYS A 217 -14.24 1.84 -14.28
C LYS A 217 -14.63 2.98 -15.23
N LYS A 218 -14.35 4.23 -14.85
CA LYS A 218 -14.61 5.43 -15.68
C LYS A 218 -13.46 5.72 -16.66
N GLY A 219 -12.37 4.95 -16.63
CA GLY A 219 -11.17 5.21 -17.41
C GLY A 219 -10.41 6.47 -16.96
N LEU A 220 -10.62 6.92 -15.73
CA LEU A 220 -9.97 8.11 -15.16
C LEU A 220 -8.76 7.70 -14.33
N SER A 221 -7.66 8.46 -14.45
CA SER A 221 -6.48 8.23 -13.60
C SER A 221 -6.79 8.54 -12.14
N TYR A 222 -6.37 7.65 -11.25
CA TYR A 222 -6.31 7.95 -9.83
C TYR A 222 -5.22 9.01 -9.56
N VAL A 223 -5.46 9.84 -8.55
CA VAL A 223 -4.49 10.79 -7.99
C VAL A 223 -4.12 10.34 -6.59
N HIS A 224 -2.84 10.06 -6.38
CA HIS A 224 -2.28 9.88 -5.04
C HIS A 224 -2.23 11.23 -4.35
N SER A 225 -2.76 11.36 -3.14
CA SER A 225 -2.84 12.65 -2.46
C SER A 225 -2.97 12.56 -0.95
N GLU A 226 -2.66 13.66 -0.28
CA GLU A 226 -3.06 13.90 1.12
C GLU A 226 -3.17 15.40 1.39
N ILE A 227 -4.19 15.80 2.15
CA ILE A 227 -4.23 17.11 2.80
C ILE A 227 -3.42 17.05 4.10
N GLN A 228 -2.25 17.68 4.09
CA GLN A 228 -1.30 17.67 5.21
C GLN A 228 -1.61 18.72 6.27
N GLY A 229 -2.39 19.74 5.94
CA GLY A 229 -2.79 20.74 6.92
C GLY A 229 -3.72 21.79 6.36
N VAL A 230 -4.63 22.22 7.22
CA VAL A 230 -5.54 23.34 7.01
C VAL A 230 -5.44 24.24 8.22
N ASN A 231 -5.47 25.55 8.00
CA ASN A 231 -5.68 26.57 9.03
C ASN A 231 -6.60 27.65 8.45
N GLN A 232 -6.90 28.70 9.22
CA GLN A 232 -7.81 29.76 8.78
C GLN A 232 -7.39 30.49 7.49
N ASN A 233 -6.13 30.41 7.06
CA ASN A 233 -5.62 31.18 5.93
C ASN A 233 -5.24 30.31 4.74
N THR A 234 -4.94 29.03 4.96
CA THR A 234 -4.28 28.20 3.96
C THR A 234 -4.66 26.72 4.08
N VAL A 235 -4.62 26.04 2.94
CA VAL A 235 -4.57 24.58 2.84
C VAL A 235 -3.29 24.16 2.12
N ARG A 236 -2.67 23.10 2.60
CA ARG A 236 -1.49 22.50 1.97
C ARG A 236 -1.59 20.99 1.92
N GLY A 237 -1.04 20.43 0.85
CA GLY A 237 -0.94 19.00 0.66
C GLY A 237 -0.01 18.62 -0.47
N TRP A 238 -0.17 17.40 -0.95
CA TRP A 238 0.51 16.87 -2.13
C TRP A 238 -0.46 16.07 -2.99
N ALA A 239 -0.18 16.01 -4.30
CA ALA A 239 -0.94 15.24 -5.26
C ALA A 239 -0.10 14.87 -6.49
N TRP A 240 -0.26 13.66 -7.03
CA TRP A 240 0.26 13.24 -8.34
C TRP A 240 -0.62 12.17 -9.00
N TYR A 241 -0.66 12.14 -10.33
CA TYR A 241 -1.35 11.10 -11.08
C TYR A 241 -0.62 9.76 -11.02
N THR A 242 -1.36 8.66 -11.02
CA THR A 242 -0.79 7.32 -11.15
C THR A 242 -0.14 7.10 -12.51
N THR A 243 -0.72 7.64 -13.59
CA THR A 243 -0.33 7.27 -14.97
C THR A 243 0.53 8.28 -15.71
N ASP A 244 0.69 9.51 -15.21
CA ASP A 244 1.49 10.54 -15.88
C ASP A 244 2.17 11.52 -14.92
N GLU A 245 3.13 12.29 -15.44
CA GLU A 245 3.96 13.23 -14.68
C GLU A 245 3.50 14.70 -14.77
N SER A 246 2.29 14.95 -15.25
CA SER A 246 1.72 16.30 -15.26
C SER A 246 1.39 16.73 -13.83
N PRO A 247 1.49 18.03 -13.52
CA PRO A 247 0.96 18.53 -12.26
C PRO A 247 -0.56 18.37 -12.16
N VAL A 248 -1.03 18.13 -10.95
CA VAL A 248 -2.46 17.97 -10.66
C VAL A 248 -3.09 19.33 -10.40
N ASP A 249 -4.12 19.67 -11.16
CA ASP A 249 -5.00 20.80 -10.89
C ASP A 249 -6.05 20.44 -9.83
N ILE A 250 -6.13 21.25 -8.79
CA ILE A 250 -6.95 20.99 -7.60
C ILE A 250 -7.88 22.18 -7.38
N ASN A 251 -9.18 21.90 -7.38
CA ASN A 251 -10.19 22.84 -6.91
C ASN A 251 -10.24 22.79 -5.38
N VAL A 252 -10.15 23.96 -4.76
CA VAL A 252 -10.28 24.11 -3.31
C VAL A 252 -11.67 24.64 -3.01
N LEU A 253 -12.43 23.87 -2.24
CA LEU A 253 -13.79 24.19 -1.85
C LEU A 253 -13.82 24.51 -0.35
N VAL A 254 -14.58 25.54 0.01
CA VAL A 254 -14.89 25.92 1.39
C VAL A 254 -16.39 25.82 1.56
N ASN A 255 -16.85 24.98 2.50
CA ASN A 255 -18.27 24.71 2.75
C ASN A 255 -19.06 24.36 1.46
N GLY A 256 -18.45 23.57 0.58
CA GLY A 256 -19.02 23.12 -0.69
C GLY A 256 -19.01 24.16 -1.82
N LYS A 257 -18.43 25.35 -1.62
CA LYS A 257 -18.28 26.39 -2.66
C LYS A 257 -16.83 26.49 -3.09
N VAL A 258 -16.57 26.58 -4.39
CA VAL A 258 -15.21 26.78 -4.93
C VAL A 258 -14.67 28.13 -4.45
N ASP A 259 -13.59 28.10 -3.68
CA ASP A 259 -12.83 29.29 -3.29
C ASP A 259 -11.77 29.62 -4.35
N GLY A 260 -11.15 28.60 -4.94
CA GLY A 260 -10.21 28.77 -6.05
C GLY A 260 -9.59 27.46 -6.53
N GLN A 261 -8.51 27.60 -7.30
CA GLN A 261 -7.80 26.47 -7.90
C GLN A 261 -6.29 26.61 -7.66
N VAL A 262 -5.61 25.49 -7.43
CA VAL A 262 -4.17 25.42 -7.22
C VAL A 262 -3.56 24.25 -7.96
N LEU A 263 -2.33 24.44 -8.45
CA LEU A 263 -1.57 23.41 -9.14
C LEU A 263 -0.58 22.74 -8.18
N ALA A 264 -0.57 21.41 -8.13
CA ALA A 264 0.40 20.62 -7.36
C ALA A 264 1.76 20.59 -8.07
N LYS A 265 2.58 21.62 -7.86
CA LYS A 265 3.88 21.81 -8.54
C LYS A 265 5.03 22.16 -7.60
N ASP A 266 4.77 22.36 -6.31
CA ASP A 266 5.79 22.78 -5.35
C ASP A 266 6.63 21.59 -4.89
N LEU A 267 7.92 21.81 -4.63
CA LEU A 267 8.76 20.77 -4.04
C LEU A 267 8.28 20.43 -2.62
N ARG A 268 8.23 19.13 -2.31
CA ARG A 268 7.97 18.61 -0.96
C ARG A 268 9.19 17.85 -0.42
N PRO A 269 10.16 18.54 0.21
CA PRO A 269 11.39 17.90 0.70
C PRO A 269 11.12 16.75 1.69
N GLY A 270 10.14 16.91 2.59
CA GLY A 270 9.78 15.88 3.55
C GLY A 270 9.23 14.58 2.95
N LEU A 271 8.81 14.61 1.68
CA LEU A 271 8.33 13.43 0.95
C LEU A 271 9.42 12.79 0.10
N LEU A 272 10.62 13.38 -0.04
CA LEU A 272 11.68 12.79 -0.89
C LEU A 272 12.10 11.40 -0.43
N ARG A 273 11.97 11.08 0.86
CA ARG A 273 12.16 9.71 1.38
C ARG A 273 11.20 8.69 0.77
N LEU A 274 10.08 9.15 0.21
CA LEU A 274 9.12 8.30 -0.49
C LEU A 274 9.46 8.10 -1.97
N SER A 275 10.52 8.76 -2.46
CA SER A 275 10.87 8.88 -3.87
C SER A 275 9.62 9.10 -4.77
N PRO A 276 8.82 10.15 -4.50
CA PRO A 276 7.62 10.45 -5.26
C PRO A 276 8.00 10.80 -6.72
N PRO A 277 7.05 10.68 -7.66
CA PRO A 277 7.30 11.07 -9.05
C PRO A 277 7.59 12.56 -9.16
N ARG A 278 7.95 13.00 -10.38
CA ARG A 278 8.25 14.41 -10.67
C ARG A 278 9.34 14.98 -9.76
N LYS A 279 10.27 14.12 -9.30
CA LYS A 279 11.37 14.47 -8.39
C LYS A 279 10.89 15.19 -7.11
N GLY A 280 9.67 14.92 -6.66
CA GLY A 280 9.06 15.53 -5.47
C GLY A 280 8.39 16.89 -5.67
N TYR A 281 8.26 17.39 -6.91
CA TYR A 281 7.47 18.58 -7.24
C TYR A 281 5.97 18.26 -7.31
N VAL A 282 5.41 17.79 -6.20
CA VAL A 282 4.04 17.26 -6.09
C VAL A 282 3.20 18.03 -5.06
N GLY A 283 3.74 19.09 -4.46
CA GLY A 283 3.09 19.88 -3.42
C GLY A 283 2.14 20.93 -3.97
N PHE A 284 1.07 21.20 -3.24
CA PHE A 284 0.23 22.38 -3.45
C PHE A 284 0.07 23.17 -2.15
N HIS A 285 0.05 24.49 -2.27
CA HIS A 285 -0.24 25.40 -1.18
C HIS A 285 -1.17 26.48 -1.70
N TYR A 286 -2.35 26.58 -1.11
CA TYR A 286 -3.37 27.53 -1.50
C TYR A 286 -3.71 28.44 -0.33
N LYS A 287 -3.80 29.75 -0.60
CA LYS A 287 -4.26 30.76 0.33
C LYS A 287 -5.71 31.08 -0.01
N PHE A 288 -6.59 30.99 0.98
CA PHE A 288 -8.01 31.26 0.79
C PHE A 288 -8.27 32.72 0.40
N SER A 289 -9.36 32.95 -0.34
CA SER A 289 -9.79 34.28 -0.73
C SER A 289 -10.14 35.16 0.49
N GLU A 290 -10.70 34.53 1.52
CA GLU A 290 -11.05 35.13 2.80
C GLU A 290 -10.51 34.27 3.96
N GLN A 291 -10.35 34.88 5.14
CA GLN A 291 -9.95 34.15 6.33
C GLN A 291 -11.11 33.28 6.83
N LEU A 292 -10.87 31.98 6.96
CA LEU A 292 -11.86 31.02 7.42
C LEU A 292 -12.07 31.07 8.93
N THR A 293 -13.24 30.61 9.34
CA THR A 293 -13.66 30.48 10.73
C THR A 293 -13.49 29.04 11.22
N ILE A 294 -13.35 28.88 12.54
CA ILE A 294 -13.29 27.55 13.15
C ILE A 294 -14.61 26.83 12.85
N GLY A 295 -14.52 25.61 12.34
CA GLY A 295 -15.68 24.83 11.90
C GLY A 295 -15.96 24.88 10.39
N ASP A 296 -15.31 25.78 9.64
CA ASP A 296 -15.38 25.74 8.17
C ASP A 296 -14.74 24.45 7.64
N VAL A 297 -15.40 23.84 6.66
CA VAL A 297 -14.94 22.59 6.03
C VAL A 297 -14.25 22.91 4.72
N VAL A 298 -12.99 22.47 4.61
CA VAL A 298 -12.18 22.59 3.40
C VAL A 298 -12.10 21.23 2.73
N GLU A 299 -12.47 21.19 1.45
CA GLU A 299 -12.33 20.02 0.58
C GLU A 299 -11.40 20.36 -0.59
N CYS A 300 -10.52 19.42 -0.95
CA CYS A 300 -9.70 19.53 -2.16
C CYS A 300 -10.15 18.47 -3.16
N VAL A 301 -10.43 18.86 -4.40
CA VAL A 301 -10.96 17.97 -5.44
C VAL A 301 -10.12 18.09 -6.70
N VAL A 302 -9.76 16.97 -7.32
CA VAL A 302 -9.05 16.96 -8.61
C VAL A 302 -9.95 17.55 -9.68
N ALA A 303 -9.49 18.60 -10.36
CA ALA A 303 -10.30 19.30 -11.35
C ALA A 303 -10.68 18.41 -12.55
N ALA A 304 -9.78 17.54 -12.97
CA ALA A 304 -9.98 16.67 -14.14
C ALA A 304 -10.90 15.47 -13.88
N THR A 305 -10.87 14.89 -12.67
CA THR A 305 -11.56 13.62 -12.38
C THR A 305 -12.70 13.74 -11.38
N GLY A 306 -12.80 14.87 -10.67
CA GLY A 306 -13.72 15.03 -9.55
C GLY A 306 -13.36 14.18 -8.32
N GLN A 307 -12.17 13.56 -8.31
CA GLN A 307 -11.72 12.78 -7.15
C GLN A 307 -11.54 13.70 -5.94
N SER A 308 -12.17 13.38 -4.81
CA SER A 308 -11.89 14.04 -3.53
C SER A 308 -10.52 13.61 -3.02
N LEU A 309 -9.68 14.58 -2.67
CA LEU A 309 -8.40 14.39 -1.97
C LEU A 309 -8.59 14.34 -0.44
N GLY A 310 -9.84 14.42 0.01
CA GLY A 310 -10.25 14.45 1.40
C GLY A 310 -10.80 15.81 1.83
N GLN A 311 -11.29 15.83 3.07
CA GLN A 311 -11.83 17.01 3.73
C GLN A 311 -11.16 17.21 5.10
N ARG A 312 -11.04 18.48 5.51
CA ARG A 312 -10.53 18.88 6.83
C ARG A 312 -11.32 20.07 7.33
N THR A 313 -11.62 20.08 8.62
CA THR A 313 -12.22 21.23 9.30
C THR A 313 -11.12 22.12 9.85
N VAL A 314 -11.30 23.44 9.72
CA VAL A 314 -10.44 24.49 10.29
C VAL A 314 -10.54 24.52 11.81
#